data_AF-A0A9P1JWA8-F1
#
_entry.id   AF-A0A9P1JWA8-F1
#
_cell.length_a   1.000
_cell.length_b   1.000
_cell.length_c   1.000
_cell.angle_alpha   90.00
_cell.angle_beta   90.00
_cell.angle_gamma   90.00
#
_symmetry.space_group_name_H-M   'P 1'
#
loop_
_entity.id
_entity.type
_entity.pdbx_description
1 polymer ?
#
loop_
_entity_poly.entity_id
_entity_poly.type
_entity_poly.pdbx_seq_one_letter_code
_entity_poly.pdbx_strand_id
1 'polypeptide(L)'
;MAEQIGDARLWRTPRVLSHVLWDQDRVRDVCGAYIIEQLGRDGVLIVDETGFLKKGEHSVGVARQYSGTAGRIDNCQVGVFLAYATERGHALIDCRLYLPEDWLDDAHRREGHIPADVAFATKPAMARAMQATASPSVDRTRP
;
A
#
# COMPACT_ATOMS: atom_id res chain seq x y z
N MET A 1 18.59 9.45 3.36
CA MET A 1 18.40 8.28 2.47
C MET A 1 19.37 8.29 1.28
N ALA A 2 19.46 9.33 0.45
CA ALA A 2 20.42 9.36 -0.68
C ALA A 2 21.90 9.29 -0.23
N GLU A 3 22.27 9.95 0.87
CA GLU A 3 23.63 9.84 1.47
C GLU A 3 23.95 8.46 2.04
N GLN A 4 22.94 7.63 2.30
CA GLN A 4 23.11 6.36 3.01
C GLN A 4 23.40 5.18 2.06
N ILE A 5 23.30 5.42 0.75
CA ILE A 5 23.40 4.39 -0.31
C ILE A 5 24.70 4.57 -1.13
N GLY A 6 25.54 5.58 -0.81
CA GLY A 6 26.82 5.80 -1.50
C GLY A 6 26.67 6.16 -2.98
N ASP A 7 25.52 6.71 -3.39
CA ASP A 7 25.28 7.05 -4.78
C ASP A 7 26.05 8.32 -5.16
N ALA A 8 27.06 8.17 -6.02
CA ALA A 8 27.97 9.24 -6.43
C ALA A 8 27.28 10.39 -7.19
N ARG A 9 25.98 10.26 -7.50
CA ARG A 9 25.17 11.33 -8.11
C ARG A 9 23.83 11.42 -7.38
N LEU A 10 23.69 12.48 -6.57
CA LEU A 10 22.55 12.86 -5.70
C LEU A 10 21.12 12.72 -6.27
N TRP A 11 20.95 12.42 -7.56
CA TRP A 11 19.68 12.50 -8.31
C TRP A 11 19.13 11.17 -8.81
N ARG A 12 19.86 10.05 -8.70
CA ARG A 12 19.39 8.76 -9.24
C ARG A 12 18.28 8.14 -8.40
N THR A 13 18.45 8.03 -7.09
CA THR A 13 17.44 7.48 -6.18
C THR A 13 16.16 8.32 -6.11
N PRO A 14 16.20 9.66 -6.00
CA PRO A 14 14.98 10.47 -6.04
C PRO A 14 14.23 10.30 -7.37
N ARG A 15 14.93 10.21 -8.51
CA ARG A 15 14.30 10.08 -9.83
C ARG A 15 13.53 8.77 -10.00
N VAL A 16 14.02 7.65 -9.48
CA VAL A 16 13.27 6.38 -9.50
C VAL A 16 11.99 6.50 -8.67
N LEU A 17 12.06 7.17 -7.52
CA LEU A 17 10.94 7.34 -6.62
C LEU A 17 9.93 8.40 -7.09
N SER A 18 10.36 9.40 -7.86
CA SER A 18 9.52 10.55 -8.24
C SER A 18 9.15 10.61 -9.72
N HIS A 19 9.95 10.05 -10.63
CA HIS A 19 9.83 10.30 -12.08
C HIS A 19 9.80 9.02 -12.94
N VAL A 20 9.88 7.82 -12.35
CA VAL A 20 9.68 6.57 -13.09
C VAL A 20 8.26 6.08 -12.85
N LEU A 21 7.48 5.98 -13.92
CA LEU A 21 6.18 5.31 -13.89
C LEU A 21 6.44 3.81 -13.82
N TRP A 22 6.38 3.28 -12.62
CA TRP A 22 6.39 1.85 -12.34
C TRP A 22 4.95 1.35 -12.32
N ASP A 23 4.73 0.21 -12.96
CA ASP A 23 3.48 -0.53 -12.84
C ASP A 23 3.43 -1.09 -11.41
N GLN A 24 2.61 -0.46 -10.57
CA GLN A 24 2.52 -0.78 -9.16
C GLN A 24 2.09 -2.23 -8.93
N ASP A 25 1.14 -2.73 -9.73
CA ASP A 25 0.66 -4.11 -9.62
C ASP A 25 1.77 -5.09 -10.01
N ARG A 26 2.48 -4.82 -11.11
CA ARG A 26 3.60 -5.68 -11.53
C ARG A 26 4.74 -5.71 -10.52
N VAL A 27 5.09 -4.57 -9.93
CA VAL A 27 6.15 -4.54 -8.91
C VAL A 27 5.72 -5.21 -7.63
N ARG A 28 4.47 -5.01 -7.20
CA ARG A 28 3.88 -5.76 -6.09
C ARG A 28 4.00 -7.27 -6.33
N ASP A 29 3.61 -7.75 -7.51
CA ASP A 29 3.60 -9.18 -7.81
C ASP A 29 5.02 -9.77 -7.81
N VAL A 30 6.01 -9.05 -8.35
CA VAL A 30 7.43 -9.44 -8.31
C VAL A 30 7.96 -9.49 -6.87
N CYS A 31 7.69 -8.45 -6.06
CA CYS A 31 8.09 -8.42 -4.66
C CYS A 31 7.42 -9.54 -3.85
N GLY A 32 6.13 -9.78 -4.07
CA GLY A 32 5.37 -10.84 -3.41
C GLY A 32 5.92 -12.23 -3.73
N ALA A 33 6.21 -12.51 -5.01
CA ALA A 33 6.82 -13.78 -5.42
C ALA A 33 8.19 -14.00 -4.77
N TYR A 34 9.04 -12.97 -4.74
CA TYR A 34 10.34 -13.02 -4.08
C TYR A 34 10.21 -13.28 -2.57
N ILE A 35 9.29 -12.59 -1.90
CA ILE A 35 9.04 -12.79 -0.46
C ILE A 35 8.62 -14.23 -0.17
N ILE A 36 7.71 -14.80 -0.97
CA ILE A 36 7.23 -16.18 -0.80
C ILE A 36 8.36 -17.19 -1.05
N GLU A 37 9.21 -16.95 -2.05
CA GLU A 37 10.40 -17.77 -2.30
C GLU A 37 11.35 -17.76 -1.09
N GLN A 38 11.58 -16.60 -0.47
CA GLN A 38 12.50 -16.47 0.66
C GLN A 38 11.93 -16.98 1.98
N LEU A 39 10.64 -16.75 2.23
CA LEU A 39 10.00 -17.08 3.51
C LEU A 39 9.36 -18.47 3.53
N GLY A 40 9.09 -19.06 2.37
CA GLY A 40 8.39 -20.34 2.24
C GLY A 40 6.88 -20.15 2.05
N ARG A 41 6.18 -21.25 1.73
CA ARG A 41 4.74 -21.24 1.37
C ARG A 41 3.79 -21.47 2.54
N ASP A 42 4.31 -21.94 3.67
CA ASP A 42 3.53 -22.22 4.88
C ASP A 42 3.44 -20.97 5.77
N GLY A 43 2.67 -19.99 5.30
CA GLY A 43 2.50 -18.71 5.99
C GLY A 43 1.05 -18.25 6.09
N VAL A 44 0.87 -17.19 6.86
CA VAL A 44 -0.42 -16.55 7.08
C VAL A 44 -0.42 -15.14 6.48
N LEU A 45 -1.61 -14.72 6.04
CA LEU A 45 -1.86 -13.36 5.58
C LEU A 45 -2.43 -12.53 6.72
N ILE A 46 -1.81 -11.37 6.98
CA ILE A 46 -2.21 -10.44 8.02
C ILE A 46 -2.60 -9.13 7.35
N VAL A 47 -3.79 -8.63 7.64
CA VAL A 47 -4.25 -7.32 7.16
C VAL A 47 -4.25 -6.34 8.32
N ASP A 48 -3.72 -5.15 8.08
CA ASP A 48 -3.77 -4.04 9.03
C ASP A 48 -4.01 -2.71 8.31
N GLU A 49 -4.55 -1.72 9.04
CA GLU A 49 -4.64 -0.34 8.57
C GLU A 49 -3.71 0.56 9.36
N THR A 50 -3.00 1.45 8.67
CA THR A 50 -2.11 2.41 9.31
C THR A 50 -2.46 3.83 8.87
N GLY A 51 -2.64 4.72 9.85
CA GLY A 51 -2.96 6.12 9.63
C GLY A 51 -1.71 7.01 9.68
N PHE A 52 -1.49 7.79 8.63
CA PHE A 52 -0.38 8.73 8.50
C PHE A 52 -0.89 10.16 8.69
N LEU A 53 -0.54 10.79 9.81
CA LEU A 53 -0.96 12.15 10.12
C LEU A 53 -0.46 13.15 9.07
N LYS A 54 -1.33 14.09 8.69
CA LYS A 54 -1.03 15.14 7.71
C LYS A 54 -1.40 16.51 8.24
N LYS A 55 -0.61 17.51 7.86
CA LYS A 55 -0.84 18.91 8.24
C LYS A 55 -1.63 19.71 7.21
N GLY A 56 -1.74 19.25 5.97
CA GLY A 56 -2.49 19.92 4.90
C GLY A 56 -3.49 18.99 4.22
N GLU A 57 -4.17 19.52 3.20
CA GLU A 57 -5.32 18.89 2.54
C GLU A 57 -5.01 18.38 1.12
N HIS A 58 -3.86 18.73 0.55
CA HIS A 58 -3.51 18.37 -0.84
C HIS A 58 -2.95 16.96 -1.02
N SER A 59 -2.73 16.20 0.05
CA SER A 59 -2.27 14.81 -0.06
C SER A 59 -3.44 13.91 -0.42
N VAL A 60 -3.37 13.21 -1.56
CA VAL A 60 -4.44 12.32 -2.05
C VAL A 60 -4.99 11.39 -0.96
N GLY A 61 -6.30 11.36 -0.75
CA GLY A 61 -6.93 10.51 0.27
C GLY A 61 -6.76 11.00 1.71
N VAL A 62 -6.21 12.20 1.94
CA VAL A 62 -6.19 12.80 3.28
C VAL A 62 -7.60 13.25 3.67
N ALA A 63 -8.02 12.89 4.87
CA ALA A 63 -9.29 13.33 5.43
C ALA A 63 -9.28 13.24 6.96
N ARG A 64 -10.28 13.82 7.60
CA ARG A 64 -10.55 13.58 9.01
C ARG A 64 -11.16 12.19 9.19
N GLN A 65 -10.36 11.26 9.67
CA GLN A 65 -10.77 9.87 9.89
C GLN A 65 -10.03 9.28 11.09
N TYR A 66 -10.50 8.16 11.61
CA TYR A 66 -9.83 7.48 12.72
C TYR A 66 -8.46 6.96 12.27
N SER A 67 -7.40 7.39 12.94
CA SER A 67 -6.05 6.83 12.79
C SER A 67 -5.77 5.93 13.98
N GLY A 68 -5.61 4.63 13.71
CA GLY A 68 -5.21 3.65 14.73
C GLY A 68 -3.90 4.04 15.41
N THR A 69 -2.93 4.56 14.65
CA THR A 69 -1.63 5.00 15.17
C THR A 69 -1.74 6.21 16.10
N ALA A 70 -2.69 7.12 15.85
CA ALA A 70 -2.91 8.29 16.71
C ALA A 70 -3.94 8.05 17.82
N GLY A 71 -4.69 6.94 17.75
CA GLY A 71 -5.75 6.58 18.69
C GLY A 71 -6.97 7.49 18.64
N ARG A 72 -7.12 8.32 17.60
CA ARG A 72 -8.18 9.34 17.50
C ARG A 72 -8.54 9.67 16.06
N ILE A 73 -9.64 10.39 15.88
CA ILE A 73 -9.97 11.05 14.62
C ILE A 73 -9.06 12.26 14.44
N ASP A 74 -8.31 12.29 13.35
CA ASP A 74 -7.42 13.38 12.99
C ASP A 74 -7.28 13.46 11.47
N ASN A 75 -6.66 14.53 10.97
CA ASN A 75 -6.37 14.67 9.55
C ASN A 75 -5.25 13.70 9.15
N CYS A 76 -5.59 12.69 8.36
CA CYS A 76 -4.64 11.64 7.98
C CYS A 76 -4.98 10.97 6.65
N GLN A 77 -3.97 10.39 6.03
CA GLN A 77 -4.13 9.35 5.00
C GLN A 77 -4.15 7.99 5.70
N VAL A 78 -4.91 7.03 5.17
CA VAL A 78 -4.90 5.66 5.69
C VAL A 78 -4.45 4.72 4.59
N GLY A 79 -3.45 3.89 4.88
CA GLY A 79 -3.06 2.77 4.04
C GLY A 79 -3.65 1.47 4.58
N VAL A 80 -4.12 0.60 3.68
CA VAL A 80 -4.45 -0.80 3.97
C VAL A 80 -3.28 -1.65 3.52
N PHE A 81 -2.76 -2.47 4.43
CA PHE A 81 -1.54 -3.25 4.23
C PHE A 81 -1.84 -4.74 4.34
N LEU A 82 -1.19 -5.54 3.49
CA LEU A 82 -1.21 -6.99 3.55
C LEU A 82 0.22 -7.47 3.79
N ALA A 83 0.44 -8.10 4.95
CA ALA A 83 1.68 -8.77 5.29
C ALA A 83 1.55 -10.28 5.11
N TYR A 84 2.65 -10.92 4.73
CA TYR A 84 2.82 -12.36 4.75
C TYR A 84 3.82 -12.73 5.84
N ALA A 85 3.46 -13.67 6.70
CA ALA A 85 4.27 -14.09 7.83
C ALA A 85 4.42 -15.62 7.86
N THR A 86 5.63 -16.08 8.14
CA THR A 86 6.02 -17.48 8.30
C THR A 86 6.89 -17.61 9.56
N GLU A 87 7.29 -18.81 9.93
CA GLU A 87 8.29 -19.02 10.99
C GLU A 87 9.65 -18.38 10.67
N ARG A 88 9.95 -18.14 9.38
CA ARG A 88 11.22 -17.56 8.93
C ARG A 88 11.25 -16.03 8.97
N GLY A 89 10.09 -15.39 9.14
CA GLY A 89 9.97 -13.94 9.16
C GLY A 89 8.67 -13.44 8.52
N HIS A 90 8.59 -12.13 8.31
CA HIS A 90 7.42 -11.47 7.74
C HIS A 90 7.80 -10.30 6.83
N ALA A 91 6.96 -10.00 5.84
CA ALA A 91 7.12 -8.86 4.96
C ALA A 91 5.78 -8.37 4.40
N LEU A 92 5.72 -7.10 3.98
CA LEU A 92 4.57 -6.55 3.26
C LEU A 92 4.57 -7.05 1.81
N ILE A 93 3.41 -7.53 1.34
CA ILE A 93 3.22 -8.05 -0.01
C ILE A 93 2.19 -7.25 -0.82
N ASP A 94 1.35 -6.42 -0.21
CA ASP A 94 0.48 -5.45 -0.88
C ASP A 94 0.24 -4.24 0.04
N CYS A 95 0.05 -3.06 -0.56
CA CYS A 95 -0.28 -1.82 0.10
C CYS A 95 -1.18 -0.98 -0.82
N ARG A 96 -2.32 -0.54 -0.29
CA ARG A 96 -3.26 0.30 -1.03
C ARG A 96 -3.67 1.50 -0.20
N LEU A 97 -3.73 2.67 -0.84
CA LEU A 97 -4.25 3.89 -0.23
C LEU A 97 -5.78 3.81 -0.14
N TYR A 98 -6.35 4.07 1.03
CA TYR A 98 -7.79 4.24 1.19
C TYR A 98 -8.19 5.64 0.71
N LEU A 99 -9.14 5.69 -0.22
CA LEU A 99 -9.72 6.94 -0.74
C LEU A 99 -11.12 7.15 -0.15
N PRO A 100 -11.32 8.16 0.71
CA PRO A 100 -12.66 8.59 1.13
C PRO A 100 -13.52 8.99 -0.06
N GLU A 101 -14.84 8.87 0.04
CA GLU A 101 -15.77 9.21 -1.05
C GLU A 101 -15.59 10.64 -1.58
N ASP A 102 -15.32 11.60 -0.71
CA ASP A 102 -15.08 13.00 -1.08
C ASP A 102 -13.89 13.19 -2.03
N TRP A 103 -12.92 12.25 -2.04
CA TRP A 103 -11.79 12.29 -2.98
C TRP A 103 -12.15 11.79 -4.40
N LEU A 104 -13.36 11.30 -4.59
CA LEU A 104 -13.82 10.70 -5.85
C LEU A 104 -14.72 11.63 -6.67
N ASP A 105 -14.83 12.91 -6.29
CA ASP A 105 -15.42 13.94 -7.15
C ASP A 105 -14.45 14.39 -8.27
N ASP A 106 -14.98 15.06 -9.29
CA ASP A 106 -14.21 15.47 -10.47
C ASP A 106 -13.08 16.47 -10.16
N ALA A 107 -13.21 17.27 -9.10
CA ALA A 107 -12.22 18.27 -8.74
C ALA A 107 -11.01 17.57 -8.07
N HIS A 108 -11.26 16.78 -7.04
CA HIS A 108 -10.25 16.02 -6.31
C HIS A 108 -9.59 14.97 -7.20
N ARG A 109 -10.34 14.29 -8.08
CA ARG A 109 -9.74 13.37 -9.05
C ARG A 109 -8.75 14.06 -9.98
N ARG A 110 -9.08 15.26 -10.46
CA ARG A 110 -8.20 16.02 -11.36
C ARG A 110 -6.95 16.51 -10.64
N GLU A 111 -7.09 17.04 -9.42
CA GLU A 111 -5.96 17.52 -8.62
C GLU A 111 -5.05 16.38 -8.17
N GLY A 112 -5.64 15.27 -7.71
CA GLY A 112 -4.93 14.10 -7.22
C GLY A 112 -4.48 13.11 -8.30
N HIS A 113 -4.76 13.39 -9.57
CA HIS A 113 -4.52 12.48 -10.70
C HIS A 113 -5.12 11.08 -10.48
N ILE A 114 -6.30 11.00 -9.87
CA ILE A 114 -7.00 9.73 -9.58
C ILE A 114 -7.71 9.25 -10.86
N PRO A 115 -7.41 8.04 -11.36
CA PRO A 115 -8.07 7.49 -12.55
C PRO A 115 -9.60 7.40 -12.39
N ALA A 116 -10.34 7.60 -13.48
CA ALA A 116 -11.81 7.68 -13.46
C ALA A 116 -12.50 6.35 -13.08
N ASP A 117 -11.82 5.22 -13.32
CA ASP A 117 -12.27 3.87 -13.01
C ASP A 117 -12.06 3.49 -11.53
N VAL A 118 -11.32 4.29 -10.76
CA VAL A 118 -11.21 4.09 -9.31
C VAL A 118 -12.55 4.40 -8.66
N ALA A 119 -13.22 3.36 -8.13
CA ALA A 119 -14.46 3.47 -7.38
C ALA A 119 -14.19 3.45 -5.86
N PHE A 120 -15.17 3.92 -5.08
CA PHE A 120 -15.12 3.80 -3.63
C PHE A 120 -15.07 2.33 -3.21
N ALA A 121 -14.19 2.02 -2.26
CA ALA A 121 -14.13 0.72 -1.63
C ALA A 121 -13.90 0.89 -0.13
N THR A 122 -14.71 0.19 0.67
CA THR A 122 -14.47 0.15 2.11
C THR A 122 -13.16 -0.58 2.40
N LYS A 123 -12.49 -0.24 3.51
CA LYS A 123 -11.23 -0.90 3.90
C LYS A 123 -11.36 -2.43 4.01
N PRO A 124 -12.46 -3.01 4.55
CA PRO A 124 -12.68 -4.45 4.51
C PRO A 124 -12.85 -5.02 3.09
N ALA A 125 -13.49 -4.28 2.18
CA ALA A 125 -13.60 -4.70 0.77
C ALA A 125 -12.22 -4.69 0.09
N MET A 126 -11.41 -3.66 0.33
CA MET A 126 -10.03 -3.59 -0.14
C MET A 126 -9.21 -4.77 0.39
N ALA A 127 -9.29 -5.06 1.69
CA ALA A 127 -8.61 -6.18 2.32
C ALA A 127 -8.95 -7.53 1.66
N ARG A 128 -10.24 -7.77 1.36
CA ARG A 128 -10.68 -8.98 0.66
C ARG A 128 -10.11 -9.05 -0.76
N ALA A 129 -10.10 -7.95 -1.50
CA ALA A 129 -9.52 -7.89 -2.84
C ALA A 129 -8.01 -8.17 -2.82
N MET A 130 -7.28 -7.61 -1.85
CA MET A 130 -5.86 -7.86 -1.64
C MET A 130 -5.59 -9.34 -1.33
N GLN A 131 -6.37 -9.94 -0.43
CA GLN A 131 -6.26 -11.38 -0.11
C GLN A 131 -6.54 -12.26 -1.32
N ALA A 132 -7.56 -11.95 -2.12
CA ALA A 132 -7.91 -12.70 -3.32
C ALA A 132 -6.77 -12.63 -4.37
N THR A 133 -6.11 -11.47 -4.50
CA THR A 133 -4.96 -11.27 -5.39
C THR A 133 -3.74 -12.07 -4.94
N ALA A 134 -3.50 -12.18 -3.63
CA ALA A 134 -2.36 -12.90 -3.06
C ALA A 134 -2.55 -14.43 -2.97
N SER A 135 -3.78 -14.91 -2.87
CA SER A 135 -4.11 -16.33 -2.67
C SER A 135 -3.57 -17.30 -3.75
N PRO A 136 -3.45 -16.94 -5.05
CA PRO A 136 -2.82 -17.80 -6.05
C PRO A 136 -1.32 -18.06 -5.80
N SER A 137 -0.66 -17.17 -5.06
CA SER A 137 0.78 -17.24 -4.79
C SER A 137 1.09 -17.98 -3.47
N VAL A 138 0.10 -18.03 -2.57
CA VAL A 138 0.16 -18.66 -1.25
C VAL A 138 -0.74 -19.90 -1.29
N ASP A 139 -0.28 -20.96 -1.95
CA ASP A 139 -1.06 -22.20 -2.07
C ASP A 139 -1.37 -22.78 -0.68
N ARG A 140 -2.66 -22.85 -0.36
CA ARG A 140 -3.20 -23.43 0.88
C ARG A 140 -3.31 -24.94 0.72
N THR A 141 -2.20 -25.63 0.64
CA THR A 141 -2.21 -27.09 0.75
C THR A 141 -1.31 -27.55 1.88
N ARG A 142 -1.91 -27.79 3.05
CA ARG A 142 -2.01 -29.15 3.63
C ARG A 142 -2.94 -29.22 4.86
N PRO A 143 -3.34 -30.45 5.27
CA PRO A 143 -4.70 -30.87 5.58
C PRO A 143 -5.17 -30.53 7.00
#